data_AF-A0A662YNC9-F1
#
_entry.id   AF-A0A662YNC9-F1
#
_cell.length_a   1.000
_cell.length_b   1.000
_cell.length_c   1.000
_cell.angle_alpha   90.00
_cell.angle_beta   90.00
_cell.angle_gamma   90.00
#
_symmetry.space_group_name_H-M   'P 1'
#
loop_
_entity.id
_entity.type
_entity.pdbx_description
1 polymer ?
#
loop_
_entity_poly.entity_id
_entity_poly.type
_entity_poly.pdbx_seq_one_letter_code
_entity_poly.pdbx_strand_id
1 'polypeptide(L)'
;MLFEQDNEEKSVATLILDSLVKCPIDTRKALSENLVVIGGTAMLPGFLHRILAEMRALLERPKYRQALSTKTLRLHSPPAKPNCTAWLGGAIFGALQDILGSRSVSREYYSQTGRIPDWCCLTSPPPEIIYDAGKTPPPLMKRAFSTEK
;
A
#
# COMPACT_ATOMS: atom_id res chain seq x y z
N MET A 1 17.09 -13.66 -10.22
CA MET A 1 17.13 -12.46 -11.08
C MET A 1 15.81 -11.73 -10.95
N LEU A 2 15.78 -10.39 -10.84
CA LEU A 2 14.56 -9.63 -10.48
C LEU A 2 13.63 -9.32 -11.67
N PHE A 3 14.22 -9.17 -12.87
CA PHE A 3 13.52 -8.75 -14.08
C PHE A 3 13.51 -9.82 -15.18
N GLU A 4 14.26 -10.90 -14.99
CA GLU A 4 14.27 -12.00 -15.94
C GLU A 4 12.96 -12.76 -15.84
N GLN A 5 12.30 -12.94 -16.98
CA GLN A 5 11.12 -13.78 -17.09
C GLN A 5 11.62 -15.22 -17.21
N ASP A 6 11.37 -16.01 -16.17
CA ASP A 6 11.62 -17.44 -16.18
C ASP A 6 10.60 -18.16 -17.07
N ASN A 7 10.64 -19.50 -17.09
CA ASN A 7 9.66 -20.32 -17.82
C ASN A 7 8.20 -20.08 -17.36
N GLU A 8 7.98 -19.39 -16.24
CA GLU A 8 6.66 -19.03 -15.72
C GLU A 8 6.25 -17.59 -16.05
N GLU A 9 7.08 -16.85 -16.81
CA GLU A 9 6.95 -15.42 -17.11
C GLU A 9 6.80 -14.52 -15.87
N LYS A 10 7.37 -14.92 -14.73
CA LYS A 10 7.26 -14.19 -13.47
C LYS A 10 8.45 -13.27 -13.24
N SER A 11 8.17 -12.00 -13.05
CA SER A 11 9.13 -10.97 -12.65
C SER A 11 8.46 -9.96 -11.73
N VAL A 12 9.24 -9.08 -11.11
CA VAL A 12 8.67 -8.00 -10.27
C VAL A 12 7.70 -7.11 -11.07
N ALA A 13 7.99 -6.88 -12.35
CA ALA A 13 7.13 -6.07 -13.21
C ALA A 13 5.84 -6.80 -13.59
N THR A 14 5.88 -8.10 -13.90
CA THR A 14 4.66 -8.87 -14.23
C THR A 14 3.77 -9.06 -13.01
N LEU A 15 4.35 -9.21 -11.81
CA LEU A 15 3.60 -9.27 -10.54
C LEU A 15 2.76 -8.01 -10.29
N ILE A 16 3.30 -6.82 -10.57
CA ILE A 16 2.57 -5.55 -10.42
C ILE A 16 1.41 -5.49 -11.42
N LEU A 17 1.66 -5.82 -12.69
CA LEU A 17 0.64 -5.80 -13.73
C LEU A 17 -0.46 -6.84 -13.51
N ASP A 18 -0.09 -8.07 -13.11
CA ASP A 18 -1.05 -9.12 -12.78
C ASP A 18 -1.93 -8.74 -11.58
N SER A 19 -1.37 -8.02 -10.60
CA SER A 19 -2.14 -7.49 -9.47
C SER A 19 -3.15 -6.44 -9.93
N LEU A 20 -2.77 -5.53 -10.84
CA LEU A 20 -3.69 -4.55 -11.42
C LEU A 20 -4.81 -5.21 -12.24
N VAL A 21 -4.51 -6.28 -12.96
CA VAL A 21 -5.52 -7.04 -13.72
C VAL A 21 -6.53 -7.72 -12.79
N LYS A 22 -6.09 -8.19 -11.62
CA LYS A 22 -6.98 -8.78 -10.60
C LYS A 22 -7.89 -7.74 -9.92
N CYS A 23 -7.52 -6.47 -9.92
CA CYS A 23 -8.36 -5.40 -9.37
C CYS A 23 -9.61 -5.15 -10.23
N PRO A 24 -10.72 -4.63 -9.65
CA PRO A 24 -11.89 -4.19 -10.41
C PRO A 24 -11.55 -3.10 -11.42
N ILE A 25 -12.19 -3.13 -12.60
CA ILE A 25 -11.89 -2.28 -13.77
C ILE A 25 -11.84 -0.79 -13.40
N ASP A 26 -12.80 -0.32 -12.61
CA ASP A 26 -12.93 1.10 -12.25
C ASP A 26 -11.75 1.62 -11.42
N THR A 27 -11.11 0.75 -10.64
CA THR A 27 -9.98 1.13 -9.76
C THR A 27 -8.63 1.09 -10.48
N ARG A 28 -8.52 0.35 -11.59
CA ARG A 28 -7.23 0.06 -12.23
C ARG A 28 -6.49 1.31 -12.65
N LYS A 29 -7.20 2.31 -13.20
CA LYS A 29 -6.61 3.58 -13.63
C LYS A 29 -6.03 4.37 -12.46
N ALA A 30 -6.79 4.50 -11.38
CA ALA A 30 -6.34 5.22 -10.18
C ALA A 30 -5.12 4.53 -9.55
N LEU A 31 -5.11 3.19 -9.50
CA LEU A 31 -3.99 2.44 -8.95
C LEU A 31 -2.73 2.52 -9.83
N SER A 32 -2.86 2.46 -11.16
CA SER A 32 -1.71 2.56 -12.07
C SER A 32 -1.08 3.96 -12.10
N GLU A 33 -1.89 4.99 -11.83
CA GLU A 33 -1.42 6.38 -11.72
C GLU A 33 -0.82 6.75 -10.37
N ASN A 34 -0.93 5.88 -9.36
CA ASN A 34 -0.46 6.13 -7.99
C ASN A 34 0.36 4.94 -7.47
N LEU A 35 1.44 4.60 -8.18
CA LEU A 35 2.32 3.51 -7.76
C LEU A 35 3.39 4.03 -6.79
N VAL A 36 3.61 3.29 -5.70
CA VAL A 36 4.64 3.59 -4.70
C VAL A 36 5.49 2.33 -4.52
N VAL A 37 6.81 2.49 -4.61
CA VAL A 37 7.77 1.39 -4.47
C VAL A 37 8.63 1.66 -3.24
N ILE A 38 8.55 0.75 -2.26
CA ILE A 38 9.24 0.85 -0.97
C ILE A 38 10.08 -0.41 -0.71
N GLY A 39 10.87 -0.40 0.37
CA GLY A 39 11.74 -1.50 0.78
C GLY A 39 13.22 -1.28 0.41
N GLY A 40 14.08 -2.21 0.84
CA GLY A 40 15.53 -2.12 0.62
C GLY A 40 15.93 -2.20 -0.86
N THR A 41 15.32 -3.11 -1.62
CA THR A 41 15.62 -3.32 -3.05
C THR A 41 15.30 -2.09 -3.91
N ALA A 42 14.31 -1.28 -3.50
CA ALA A 42 13.96 -0.05 -4.18
C ALA A 42 15.08 1.02 -4.13
N MET A 43 16.02 0.90 -3.20
CA MET A 43 17.16 1.82 -3.07
C MET A 43 18.30 1.55 -4.05
N LEU A 44 18.24 0.44 -4.80
CA LEU A 44 19.26 0.15 -5.81
C LEU A 44 19.28 1.26 -6.88
N PRO A 45 20.48 1.74 -7.28
CA PRO A 45 20.59 2.83 -8.24
C PRO A 45 19.96 2.43 -9.59
N GLY A 46 19.10 3.28 -10.13
CA GLY A 46 18.42 3.03 -11.40
C GLY A 46 17.27 2.01 -11.34
N PHE A 47 16.96 1.44 -10.17
CA PHE A 47 15.90 0.43 -10.04
C PHE A 47 14.51 0.94 -10.48
N LEU A 48 14.13 2.14 -10.02
CA LEU A 48 12.84 2.76 -10.37
C LEU A 48 12.71 3.04 -11.87
N HIS A 49 13.81 3.42 -12.52
CA HIS A 49 13.81 3.62 -13.96
C HIS A 49 13.66 2.27 -14.69
N ARG A 50 14.40 1.24 -14.24
CA ARG A 50 14.34 -0.10 -14.82
C ARG A 50 12.95 -0.71 -14.70
N ILE A 51 12.35 -0.70 -13.52
CA ILE A 51 11.01 -1.28 -13.32
C ILE A 51 9.94 -0.58 -14.16
N LEU A 52 10.02 0.75 -14.28
CA LEU A 52 9.09 1.53 -15.10
C LEU A 52 9.23 1.22 -16.60
N ALA A 53 10.46 1.06 -17.08
CA ALA A 53 10.74 0.66 -18.46
C ALA A 53 10.20 -0.75 -18.76
N GLU A 54 10.46 -1.72 -17.87
CA GLU A 54 9.95 -3.09 -17.98
C GLU A 54 8.42 -3.15 -17.98
N MET A 55 7.77 -2.42 -17.07
CA MET A 55 6.30 -2.36 -17.03
C MET A 55 5.71 -1.77 -18.31
N ARG A 56 6.32 -0.71 -18.86
CA ARG A 56 5.88 -0.12 -20.14
C ARG A 56 6.04 -1.09 -21.31
N ALA A 57 7.15 -1.83 -21.37
CA ALA A 57 7.36 -2.85 -22.39
C ALA A 57 6.32 -3.98 -22.27
N LEU A 58 6.00 -4.41 -21.04
CA LEU A 58 5.01 -5.44 -20.79
C LEU A 58 3.57 -5.01 -21.10
N LEU A 59 3.23 -3.74 -20.92
CA LEU A 59 1.90 -3.22 -21.26
C LEU A 59 1.54 -3.37 -22.75
N GLU A 60 2.54 -3.39 -23.65
CA GLU A 60 2.31 -3.60 -25.08
C GLU A 60 1.96 -5.06 -25.42
N ARG A 61 2.22 -6.02 -24.51
CA ARG A 61 1.84 -7.42 -24.72
C ARG A 61 0.31 -7.53 -24.77
N PRO A 62 -0.25 -8.39 -25.65
CA PRO A 62 -1.70 -8.49 -25.85
C PRO A 62 -2.45 -8.85 -24.56
N LYS A 63 -1.85 -9.69 -23.69
CA LYS A 63 -2.38 -10.04 -22.36
C LYS A 63 -2.74 -8.81 -21.52
N TYR A 64 -1.83 -7.85 -21.45
CA TYR A 64 -2.00 -6.65 -20.61
C TYR A 64 -2.73 -5.53 -21.35
N ARG A 65 -2.48 -5.37 -22.64
CA ARG A 65 -3.13 -4.34 -23.47
C ARG A 65 -4.65 -4.47 -23.52
N GLN A 66 -5.17 -5.70 -23.55
CA GLN A 66 -6.62 -5.95 -23.54
C GLN A 66 -7.23 -5.73 -22.15
N ALA A 67 -6.51 -6.09 -21.08
CA ALA A 67 -7.01 -6.05 -19.71
C ALA A 67 -6.83 -4.68 -19.02
N LEU A 68 -5.76 -3.95 -19.37
CA LEU A 68 -5.38 -2.68 -18.80
C LEU A 68 -5.48 -1.62 -19.91
N SER A 69 -6.63 -0.94 -19.98
CA SER A 69 -6.80 0.20 -20.91
C SER A 69 -6.02 1.45 -20.47
N THR A 70 -5.25 1.38 -19.39
CA THR A 70 -4.51 2.51 -18.84
C THR A 70 -3.15 2.68 -19.51
N LYS A 71 -2.91 3.87 -20.07
CA LYS A 71 -1.63 4.22 -20.70
C LYS A 71 -0.65 4.91 -19.75
N THR A 72 -1.10 5.30 -18.56
CA THR A 72 -0.36 6.13 -17.62
C THR A 72 0.11 5.31 -16.42
N LEU A 73 1.41 5.04 -16.37
CA LEU A 73 2.11 4.52 -15.19
C LEU A 73 2.90 5.64 -14.54
N ARG A 74 2.60 5.97 -13.29
CA ARG A 74 3.32 7.00 -12.53
C ARG A 74 3.79 6.46 -11.19
N LEU A 75 5.08 6.64 -10.93
CA LEU A 75 5.72 6.31 -9.67
C LEU A 75 5.85 7.58 -8.83
N HIS A 76 5.34 7.50 -7.59
CA HIS A 76 5.45 8.58 -6.61
C HIS A 76 6.57 8.28 -5.62
N SER A 77 7.42 9.27 -5.40
CA SER A 77 8.49 9.19 -4.41
C SER A 77 7.93 9.51 -3.02
N PRO A 78 8.16 8.63 -2.02
CA PRO A 78 7.79 8.92 -0.64
C PRO A 78 8.68 10.03 -0.03
N PRO A 79 8.23 10.70 1.04
CA PRO A 79 9.00 11.77 1.71
C PRO A 79 10.23 11.25 2.47
N ALA A 80 10.25 9.98 2.84
CA ALA A 80 11.39 9.31 3.45
C ALA A 80 12.07 8.35 2.47
N LYS A 81 13.28 7.88 2.83
CA LYS A 81 13.96 6.83 2.08
C LYS A 81 13.05 5.59 1.92
N PRO A 82 13.01 4.94 0.74
CA PRO A 82 12.10 3.83 0.45
C PRO A 82 12.12 2.69 1.48
N ASN A 83 13.28 2.40 2.08
CA ASN A 83 13.42 1.36 3.10
C ASN A 83 12.76 1.72 4.45
N CYS A 84 12.65 3.01 4.77
CA CYS A 84 12.08 3.49 6.03
C CYS A 84 10.63 3.97 5.89
N THR A 85 10.09 4.06 4.67
CA THR A 85 8.75 4.60 4.41
C THR A 85 7.66 3.86 5.18
N ALA A 86 7.73 2.54 5.26
CA ALA A 86 6.77 1.75 6.03
C ALA A 86 6.79 2.10 7.52
N TRP A 87 7.98 2.23 8.11
CA TRP A 87 8.14 2.60 9.51
C TRP A 87 7.64 4.02 9.80
N LEU A 88 7.95 4.97 8.91
CA LEU A 88 7.41 6.32 9.01
C LEU A 88 5.88 6.32 8.95
N GLY A 89 5.27 5.51 8.08
CA GLY A 89 3.82 5.33 8.01
C GLY A 89 3.24 4.84 9.34
N GLY A 90 3.87 3.86 9.99
CA GLY A 90 3.49 3.38 11.32
C GLY A 90 3.63 4.43 12.41
N ALA A 91 4.71 5.22 12.38
CA ALA A 91 4.93 6.31 13.34
C ALA A 91 3.87 7.41 13.21
N ILE A 92 3.53 7.81 11.98
CA ILE A 92 2.44 8.76 11.70
C ILE A 92 1.11 8.17 12.16
N PHE A 93 0.82 6.91 11.83
CA PHE A 93 -0.41 6.23 12.21
C PHE A 93 -0.58 6.16 13.74
N GLY A 94 0.49 5.89 14.48
CA GLY A 94 0.47 5.88 15.95
C GLY A 94 0.35 7.25 16.59
N ALA A 95 0.77 8.32 15.91
CA ALA A 95 0.62 9.69 16.40
C ALA A 95 -0.81 10.24 16.23
N LEU A 96 -1.65 9.58 15.43
CA LEU A 96 -3.05 9.98 15.22
C LEU A 96 -3.92 9.47 16.39
N GLN A 97 -4.36 10.40 17.26
CA GLN A 97 -4.96 10.11 18.57
C GLN A 97 -6.18 9.16 18.54
N ASP A 98 -7.03 9.25 17.52
CA ASP A 98 -8.28 8.47 17.48
C ASP A 98 -8.12 7.04 16.93
N ILE A 99 -7.01 6.76 16.26
CA ILE A 99 -6.85 5.53 15.49
C ILE A 99 -6.41 4.37 16.38
N LEU A 100 -5.48 4.63 17.30
CA LEU A 100 -4.98 3.58 18.20
C LEU A 100 -6.06 3.12 19.17
N GLY A 101 -6.85 4.04 19.74
CA GLY A 101 -7.88 3.68 20.71
C GLY A 101 -9.04 2.86 20.12
N SER A 102 -9.40 3.10 18.86
CA SER A 102 -10.55 2.46 18.21
C SER A 102 -10.20 1.20 17.41
N ARG A 103 -8.97 1.09 16.90
CA ARG A 103 -8.57 0.00 15.98
C ARG A 103 -7.48 -0.92 16.50
N SER A 104 -6.90 -0.64 17.66
CA SER A 104 -5.96 -1.56 18.32
C SER A 104 -6.67 -2.45 19.35
N VAL A 105 -5.98 -3.51 19.75
CA VAL A 105 -6.50 -4.47 20.74
C VAL A 105 -5.94 -4.11 22.11
N SER A 106 -6.81 -3.93 23.09
CA SER A 106 -6.40 -3.65 24.47
C SER A 106 -5.87 -4.89 25.19
N ARG A 107 -5.14 -4.67 26.27
CA ARG A 107 -4.64 -5.75 27.13
C ARG A 107 -5.78 -6.55 27.75
N GLU A 108 -6.87 -5.89 28.13
CA GLU A 108 -8.05 -6.49 28.76
C GLU A 108 -8.74 -7.43 27.78
N TYR A 109 -8.90 -6.99 26.53
CA TYR A 109 -9.47 -7.81 25.46
C TYR A 109 -8.61 -9.07 25.22
N TYR A 110 -7.29 -8.90 25.12
CA TYR A 110 -6.38 -10.04 24.93
C TYR A 110 -6.40 -11.00 26.13
N SER A 111 -6.53 -10.49 27.36
CA SER A 111 -6.58 -11.33 28.56
C SER A 111 -7.84 -12.20 28.62
N GLN A 112 -8.97 -11.72 28.06
CA GLN A 112 -10.22 -12.47 27.99
C GLN A 112 -10.28 -13.46 26.83
N THR A 113 -9.76 -13.06 25.66
CA THR A 113 -9.87 -13.85 24.42
C THR A 113 -8.65 -14.74 24.14
N GLY A 114 -7.50 -14.44 24.76
CA GLY A 114 -6.24 -15.14 24.59
C GLY A 114 -5.57 -14.96 23.21
N ARG A 115 -6.13 -14.15 22.31
CA ARG A 115 -5.64 -14.01 20.93
C ARG A 115 -5.91 -12.64 20.33
N ILE A 116 -5.04 -12.22 19.41
CA ILE A 116 -5.29 -11.06 18.55
C ILE A 116 -6.08 -11.56 17.33
N PRO A 117 -7.20 -10.89 16.96
CA PRO A 117 -7.97 -11.27 15.78
C PRO A 117 -7.12 -11.08 14.52
N ASP A 118 -6.99 -12.15 13.75
CA ASP A 118 -6.33 -12.14 12.46
C ASP A 118 -7.36 -11.99 11.33
N TRP A 119 -6.96 -11.51 10.16
CA TRP A 119 -7.84 -11.38 8.99
C TRP A 119 -8.39 -12.75 8.51
N CYS A 120 -7.72 -13.84 8.87
CA CYS A 120 -8.16 -15.22 8.62
C CYS A 120 -9.11 -15.79 9.70
N CYS A 121 -9.26 -15.11 10.85
CA CYS A 121 -10.00 -15.63 12.00
C CYS A 121 -11.50 -15.30 11.94
N LEU A 122 -12.27 -16.12 11.21
CA LEU A 122 -13.74 -15.99 11.09
C LEU A 122 -14.52 -16.32 12.38
N THR A 123 -13.85 -16.86 13.41
CA THR A 123 -14.49 -17.35 14.65
C THR A 123 -14.60 -16.29 15.75
N SER A 124 -13.95 -15.14 15.59
CA SER A 124 -14.14 -13.99 16.50
C SER A 124 -14.71 -12.83 15.69
N PRO A 125 -15.91 -12.33 16.00
CA PRO A 125 -16.34 -11.07 15.42
C PRO A 125 -15.29 -10.00 15.75
N PRO A 126 -14.85 -9.20 14.78
CA PRO A 126 -14.00 -8.05 15.08
C PRO A 126 -14.67 -7.19 16.16
N PRO A 127 -13.92 -6.64 17.13
CA PRO A 127 -14.48 -5.78 18.16
C PRO A 127 -15.41 -4.74 17.55
N GLU A 128 -16.63 -4.59 18.05
CA GLU A 128 -17.65 -3.65 17.52
C GLU A 128 -17.11 -2.21 17.37
N ILE A 129 -16.10 -1.87 18.19
CA ILE A 129 -15.34 -0.61 18.20
C ILE A 129 -14.71 -0.29 16.83
N ILE A 130 -14.36 -1.30 16.02
CA ILE A 130 -13.76 -1.09 14.69
C ILE A 130 -14.75 -0.44 13.71
N TYR A 131 -16.06 -0.66 13.89
CA TYR A 131 -17.11 -0.13 13.02
C TYR A 131 -17.61 1.26 13.43
N ASP A 132 -17.31 1.73 14.64
CA ASP A 132 -17.80 3.03 15.15
C ASP A 132 -16.90 4.21 14.77
N ALA A 133 -15.77 3.96 14.11
CA ALA A 133 -14.83 4.97 13.60
C ALA A 133 -15.43 5.91 12.52
N GLY A 134 -16.66 5.66 12.05
CA GLY A 134 -17.39 6.54 11.13
C GLY A 134 -18.06 7.75 11.81
N LYS A 135 -18.08 7.81 13.15
CA LYS A 135 -18.74 8.91 13.90
C LYS A 135 -17.79 9.98 14.42
N THR A 136 -16.48 9.74 14.41
CA THR A 136 -15.49 10.73 14.83
C THR A 136 -15.19 11.68 13.66
N PRO A 137 -15.45 13.00 13.81
CA PRO A 137 -15.10 13.96 12.77
C PRO A 137 -13.59 13.92 12.51
N PRO A 138 -13.13 14.12 11.26
CA PRO A 138 -11.71 14.08 10.94
C PRO A 138 -10.95 15.08 11.82
N PRO A 139 -9.82 14.69 12.43
CA PRO A 139 -9.05 15.58 13.29
C PRO A 139 -8.62 16.80 12.46
N LEU A 140 -9.04 17.98 12.90
CA LEU A 140 -8.62 19.25 12.31
C LEU A 140 -7.08 19.32 12.40
N MET A 141 -6.41 19.23 11.24
CA MET A 141 -4.98 19.46 11.14
C MET A 141 -4.66 20.87 11.65
N LYS A 142 -4.19 21.01 12.90
CA LYS A 142 -3.43 22.19 13.28
C LYS A 142 -2.11 22.12 12.51
N ARG A 143 -1.94 23.03 11.54
CA ARG A 143 -0.71 23.15 10.74
C ARG A 143 0.49 23.13 11.67
N ALA A 144 1.30 22.06 11.62
CA ALA A 144 2.49 21.88 12.45
C ALA A 144 3.69 22.73 12.00
N PHE A 145 3.47 23.69 11.09
CA PHE A 145 4.51 24.62 10.65
C PHE A 145 3.91 26.03 10.62
N SER A 146 3.88 26.68 11.79
CA SER A 146 3.88 28.15 11.83
C SER A 146 5.33 28.59 11.66
N THR A 147 5.73 28.91 10.44
CA THR A 147 6.91 29.74 10.20
C THR A 147 6.48 31.18 10.42
N GLU A 148 6.62 31.67 11.65
CA GLU A 148 6.67 33.11 11.88
C GLU A 148 8.09 33.47 12.32
N LYS A 149 8.60 34.50 11.65
CA LYS A 149 9.91 35.13 11.83
C LYS A 149 10.01 35.83 13.18
#